data_AF-A0A420VDW1-F1
#
_entry.id   AF-A0A420VDW1-F1
#
_cell.length_a   1.000
_cell.length_b   1.000
_cell.length_c   1.000
_cell.angle_alpha   90.00
_cell.angle_beta   90.00
_cell.angle_gamma   90.00
#
_symmetry.space_group_name_H-M   'P 1'
#
loop_
_entity.id
_entity.type
_entity.pdbx_description
1 polymer ?
#
loop_
_entity_poly.entity_id
_entity_poly.type
_entity_poly.pdbx_seq_one_letter_code
_entity_poly.pdbx_strand_id
1 'polypeptide(L)'
;MSEKIYRFRVSTAIDQDIIRFLDSVPDQRRSELFRHMLRFYQSQLGEGEDPFLPYKQKEHPIPQTTGEEGEKEYKVRLDDELERSIIELIASVPRKRRSEFWRHLIRYYMNQLREGELFIMPSSLPGERKGRTSSPSATKKETEEAEPPQSLFENNRFMF
;
A
#
# COMPACT_ATOMS: atom_id res chain seq x y z
N MET A 1 -11.76 -3.04 28.22
CA MET A 1 -11.57 -2.99 26.76
C MET A 1 -11.91 -4.36 26.22
N SER A 2 -12.95 -4.47 25.40
CA SER A 2 -13.29 -5.70 24.69
C SER A 2 -12.64 -5.68 23.31
N GLU A 3 -11.95 -6.75 22.95
CA GLU A 3 -11.32 -6.91 21.64
C GLU A 3 -12.14 -7.88 20.79
N LYS A 4 -12.35 -7.53 19.51
CA LYS A 4 -12.86 -8.45 18.50
C LYS A 4 -11.73 -9.01 17.66
N ILE A 5 -11.74 -10.33 17.48
CA ILE A 5 -10.77 -11.03 16.66
C ILE A 5 -11.44 -11.50 15.36
N TYR A 6 -10.95 -10.98 14.25
CA TYR A 6 -11.35 -11.42 12.91
C TYR A 6 -10.29 -12.35 12.34
N ARG A 7 -10.75 -13.41 11.69
CA ARG A 7 -9.89 -14.40 11.02
C ARG A 7 -10.31 -14.51 9.58
N PHE A 8 -9.34 -14.56 8.67
CA PHE A 8 -9.59 -14.84 7.27
C PHE A 8 -8.51 -15.75 6.73
N ARG A 9 -8.91 -16.55 5.72
CA ARG A 9 -8.04 -17.51 5.07
C ARG A 9 -7.81 -17.09 3.63
N VAL A 10 -6.59 -17.25 3.18
CA VAL A 10 -6.17 -17.04 1.79
C VAL A 10 -5.59 -18.33 1.25
N SER A 11 -5.86 -18.60 -0.02
CA SER A 11 -5.39 -19.82 -0.67
C SER A 11 -3.93 -19.66 -1.08
N THR A 12 -3.08 -20.63 -0.74
CA THR A 12 -1.67 -20.65 -1.15
C THR A 12 -1.48 -20.84 -2.65
N ALA A 13 -2.52 -21.33 -3.35
CA ALA A 13 -2.50 -21.49 -4.79
C ALA A 13 -2.78 -20.17 -5.51
N ILE A 14 -3.89 -19.49 -5.19
CA ILE A 14 -4.37 -18.34 -5.97
C ILE A 14 -4.07 -16.97 -5.36
N ASP A 15 -3.80 -16.89 -4.06
CA ASP A 15 -3.62 -15.62 -3.34
C ASP A 15 -2.13 -15.39 -2.96
N GLN A 16 -1.20 -15.86 -3.79
CA GLN A 16 0.24 -15.74 -3.51
C GLN A 16 0.72 -14.31 -3.43
N ASP A 17 0.15 -13.41 -4.21
CA ASP A 17 0.40 -11.97 -4.18
C ASP A 17 0.08 -11.39 -2.80
N ILE A 18 -1.11 -11.71 -2.27
CA ILE A 18 -1.56 -11.32 -0.94
C ILE A 18 -0.64 -11.91 0.13
N ILE A 19 -0.31 -13.20 0.01
CA ILE A 19 0.56 -13.87 0.99
C ILE A 19 1.93 -13.22 1.03
N ARG A 20 2.57 -13.01 -0.13
CA ARG A 20 3.88 -12.35 -0.22
C ARG A 20 3.85 -10.94 0.36
N PHE A 21 2.80 -10.17 0.05
CA PHE A 21 2.63 -8.83 0.59
C PHE A 21 2.51 -8.85 2.12
N LEU A 22 1.65 -9.69 2.68
CA LEU A 22 1.46 -9.78 4.13
C LEU A 22 2.70 -10.32 4.84
N ASP A 23 3.42 -11.26 4.22
CA ASP A 23 4.65 -11.85 4.78
C ASP A 23 5.84 -10.91 4.71
N SER A 24 5.83 -9.93 3.81
CA SER A 24 6.84 -8.85 3.80
C SER A 24 6.81 -7.99 5.06
N VAL A 25 5.69 -7.99 5.79
CA VAL A 25 5.52 -7.25 7.03
C VAL A 25 5.70 -8.18 8.23
N PRO A 26 6.51 -7.80 9.23
CA PRO A 26 6.68 -8.58 10.45
C PRO A 26 5.35 -8.85 11.16
N ASP A 27 5.18 -10.06 11.68
CA ASP A 27 3.96 -10.53 12.35
C ASP A 27 3.43 -9.54 13.41
N GLN A 28 4.34 -8.94 14.18
CA GLN A 28 4.02 -7.96 15.22
C GLN A 28 3.32 -6.70 14.67
N ARG A 29 3.61 -6.32 13.42
CA ARG A 29 3.06 -5.12 12.75
C ARG A 29 1.90 -5.41 11.83
N ARG A 30 1.61 -6.68 11.51
CA ARG A 30 0.50 -7.04 10.60
C ARG A 30 -0.85 -6.54 11.10
N SER A 31 -1.12 -6.58 12.40
CA SER A 31 -2.38 -6.06 12.95
C SER A 31 -2.55 -4.57 12.68
N GLU A 32 -1.48 -3.78 12.82
CA GLU A 32 -1.48 -2.34 12.51
C GLU A 32 -1.67 -2.10 11.01
N LEU A 33 -1.00 -2.89 10.17
CA LEU A 33 -1.22 -2.85 8.72
C LEU A 33 -2.70 -3.11 8.38
N PHE A 34 -3.33 -4.13 8.95
CA PHE A 34 -4.75 -4.42 8.70
C PHE A 34 -5.65 -3.26 9.13
N ARG A 35 -5.42 -2.68 10.31
CA ARG A 35 -6.15 -1.49 10.76
C ARG A 35 -5.97 -0.34 9.79
N HIS A 36 -4.75 -0.09 9.34
CA HIS A 36 -4.45 0.95 8.38
C HIS A 36 -5.16 0.71 7.04
N MET A 37 -5.09 -0.50 6.49
CA MET A 37 -5.79 -0.87 5.25
C MET A 37 -7.29 -0.68 5.38
N LEU A 38 -7.90 -1.06 6.51
CA LEU A 38 -9.33 -0.86 6.76
C LEU A 38 -9.71 0.62 6.85
N ARG A 39 -8.91 1.44 7.54
CA ARG A 39 -9.14 2.89 7.64
C ARG A 39 -9.01 3.56 6.29
N PHE A 40 -8.00 3.17 5.51
CA PHE A 40 -7.82 3.64 4.15
C PHE A 40 -9.01 3.21 3.28
N TYR A 41 -9.40 1.95 3.32
CA TYR A 41 -10.53 1.44 2.54
C TYR A 41 -11.84 2.15 2.91
N GLN A 42 -12.08 2.36 4.21
CA GLN A 42 -13.22 3.11 4.71
C GLN A 42 -13.20 4.58 4.26
N SER A 43 -12.04 5.22 4.17
CA SER A 43 -11.95 6.61 3.69
C SER A 43 -12.20 6.74 2.17
N GLN A 44 -12.08 5.64 1.43
CA GLN A 44 -12.42 5.60 0.00
C GLN A 44 -13.90 5.26 -0.24
N LEU A 45 -14.60 4.72 0.76
CA LEU A 45 -16.04 4.44 0.68
C LEU A 45 -16.85 5.71 0.90
N GLY A 46 -17.77 6.00 -0.02
CA GLY A 46 -18.84 6.97 0.23
C GLY A 46 -19.86 6.47 1.23
N GLU A 47 -20.66 7.38 1.79
CA GLU A 47 -21.76 7.00 2.70
C GLU A 47 -22.79 6.12 1.95
N GLY A 48 -23.00 4.91 2.46
CA GLY A 48 -23.98 3.96 1.90
C GLY A 48 -23.53 3.22 0.63
N GLU A 49 -22.25 3.33 0.24
CA GLU A 49 -21.72 2.62 -0.92
C GLU A 49 -21.48 1.11 -0.67
N ASP A 50 -21.38 0.34 -1.76
CA ASP A 50 -21.07 -1.09 -1.71
C ASP A 50 -19.67 -1.31 -1.10
N PRO A 51 -19.51 -2.23 -0.12
CA PRO A 51 -18.22 -2.52 0.48
C PRO A 51 -17.20 -3.17 -0.47
N PHE A 52 -17.52 -3.39 -1.75
CA PHE A 52 -16.62 -3.88 -2.80
C PHE A 52 -16.29 -2.78 -3.82
N LEU A 53 -15.36 -1.90 -3.45
CA LEU A 53 -14.88 -0.82 -4.33
C LEU A 53 -14.21 -1.37 -5.60
N PRO A 54 -14.52 -0.83 -6.79
CA PRO A 54 -13.86 -1.26 -8.01
C PRO A 54 -12.37 -0.88 -7.97
N TYR A 55 -11.50 -1.79 -8.39
CA TYR A 55 -10.09 -1.50 -8.68
C TYR A 55 -9.67 -2.18 -9.98
N LYS A 56 -8.77 -1.53 -10.72
CA LYS A 56 -8.09 -2.17 -11.84
C LYS A 56 -7.02 -3.07 -11.26
N GLN A 57 -7.15 -4.38 -11.42
CA GLN A 57 -6.08 -5.29 -11.03
C GLN A 57 -4.86 -4.99 -11.91
N LYS A 58 -3.79 -4.44 -11.30
CA LYS A 58 -2.49 -4.43 -11.96
C LYS A 58 -2.15 -5.87 -12.30
N GLU A 59 -1.81 -6.15 -13.56
CA GLU A 59 -1.39 -7.46 -14.00
C GLU A 59 -0.07 -7.81 -13.30
N HIS A 60 -0.18 -8.36 -12.09
CA HIS A 60 0.93 -9.05 -11.47
C HIS A 60 0.97 -10.43 -12.11
N PRO A 61 2.09 -10.84 -12.72
CA PRO A 61 2.20 -12.16 -13.32
C PRO A 61 1.91 -13.17 -12.21
N ILE A 62 0.76 -13.84 -12.32
CA ILE A 62 0.38 -14.93 -11.42
C ILE A 62 1.38 -16.04 -11.75
N PRO A 63 2.25 -16.44 -10.81
CA PRO A 63 3.15 -17.57 -11.06
C PRO A 63 2.29 -18.79 -11.39
N GLN A 64 2.56 -19.46 -12.51
CA GLN A 64 1.90 -20.73 -12.82
C GLN A 64 2.18 -21.70 -11.64
N THR A 65 1.12 -22.13 -10.99
CA THR A 65 1.16 -22.84 -9.71
C THR A 65 1.56 -24.30 -9.91
N THR A 66 2.77 -24.66 -9.47
CA THR A 66 3.16 -26.03 -9.09
C THR A 66 3.12 -26.24 -7.58
N GLY A 67 2.40 -25.37 -6.83
CA GLY A 67 2.41 -25.32 -5.37
C GLY A 67 1.29 -26.13 -4.70
N GLU A 68 1.62 -26.71 -3.56
CA GLU A 68 0.74 -27.50 -2.69
C GLU A 68 -0.56 -26.76 -2.33
N GLU A 69 -1.69 -27.46 -2.44
CA GLU A 69 -3.00 -26.97 -2.01
C GLU A 69 -3.00 -26.69 -0.51
N GLY A 70 -3.20 -25.44 -0.12
CA GLY A 70 -3.20 -25.03 1.28
C GLY A 70 -3.94 -23.73 1.53
N GLU A 71 -4.23 -23.49 2.81
CA GLU A 71 -4.83 -22.24 3.29
C GLU A 71 -3.92 -21.63 4.35
N LYS A 72 -3.67 -20.32 4.25
CA LYS A 72 -2.99 -19.56 5.30
C LYS A 72 -3.99 -18.67 6.03
N GLU A 73 -4.02 -18.78 7.36
CA GLU A 73 -4.92 -18.00 8.22
C GLU A 73 -4.22 -16.76 8.77
N TYR A 74 -4.87 -15.60 8.66
CA TYR A 74 -4.44 -14.34 9.26
C TYR A 74 -5.45 -13.86 10.30
N LYS A 75 -4.96 -13.12 11.30
CA LYS A 75 -5.77 -12.63 12.43
C LYS A 75 -5.64 -11.12 12.55
N VAL A 76 -6.76 -10.46 12.77
CA VAL A 76 -6.85 -9.02 13.02
C VAL A 76 -7.54 -8.81 14.36
N ARG A 77 -6.90 -8.05 15.26
CA ARG A 77 -7.47 -7.67 16.54
C ARG A 77 -7.95 -6.22 16.46
N LEU A 78 -9.24 -6.01 16.68
CA LEU A 78 -9.84 -4.70 16.68
C LEU A 78 -10.36 -4.35 18.07
N ASP A 79 -10.14 -3.10 18.49
CA ASP A 79 -10.68 -2.58 19.74
C ASP A 79 -12.13 -2.12 19.51
N ASP A 80 -13.07 -2.58 20.35
CA ASP A 80 -14.49 -2.30 20.16
C ASP A 80 -14.87 -0.82 20.27
N GLU A 81 -14.13 -0.05 21.06
CA GLU A 81 -14.42 1.36 21.33
C GLU A 81 -13.74 2.25 20.29
N LEU A 82 -12.45 2.02 20.04
CA LEU A 82 -11.66 2.86 19.14
C LEU A 82 -11.94 2.58 17.66
N GLU A 83 -12.41 1.38 17.33
CA GLU A 83 -12.52 0.90 15.94
C GLU A 83 -13.95 0.54 15.57
N ARG A 84 -14.92 1.15 16.25
CA ARG A 84 -16.36 0.94 16.04
C ARG A 84 -16.77 1.09 14.58
N SER A 85 -16.31 2.13 13.90
CA SER A 85 -16.64 2.37 12.48
C SER A 85 -16.12 1.26 11.55
N ILE A 86 -14.96 0.68 11.88
CA ILE A 86 -14.35 -0.42 11.13
C ILE A 86 -15.13 -1.71 11.39
N ILE A 87 -15.51 -1.94 12.64
CA ILE A 87 -16.30 -3.10 13.07
C ILE A 87 -17.68 -3.08 12.37
N GLU A 88 -18.32 -1.92 12.30
CA GLU A 88 -19.59 -1.72 11.60
C GLU A 88 -19.45 -2.00 10.09
N LEU A 89 -18.36 -1.55 9.45
CA LEU A 89 -18.05 -1.87 8.05
C LEU A 89 -17.89 -3.39 7.84
N ILE A 90 -17.15 -4.09 8.70
CA ILE A 90 -17.00 -5.56 8.56
C ILE A 90 -18.33 -6.27 8.85
N ALA A 91 -19.16 -5.70 9.73
CA ALA A 91 -20.46 -6.24 10.07
C ALA A 91 -21.48 -6.11 8.93
N SER A 92 -21.39 -5.06 8.10
CA SER A 92 -22.27 -4.87 6.94
C SER A 92 -22.03 -5.92 5.85
N VAL A 93 -20.81 -6.47 5.77
CA VAL A 93 -20.47 -7.54 4.83
C VAL A 93 -21.12 -8.87 5.26
N PRO A 94 -21.88 -9.55 4.37
CA PRO A 94 -22.46 -10.86 4.65
C PRO A 94 -21.40 -11.87 5.09
N ARG A 95 -21.67 -12.65 6.13
CA ARG A 95 -20.69 -13.59 6.73
C ARG A 95 -20.02 -14.50 5.70
N LYS A 96 -20.78 -15.00 4.72
CA LYS A 96 -20.29 -15.88 3.64
C LYS A 96 -19.25 -15.21 2.72
N ARG A 97 -19.26 -13.88 2.63
CA ARG A 97 -18.37 -13.08 1.76
C ARG A 97 -17.25 -12.38 2.50
N ARG A 98 -17.09 -12.59 3.82
CA ARG A 98 -16.06 -11.89 4.59
C ARG A 98 -14.64 -12.21 4.14
N SER A 99 -14.33 -13.48 3.84
CA SER A 99 -13.01 -13.85 3.33
C SER A 99 -12.74 -13.28 1.94
N GLU A 100 -13.78 -13.16 1.10
CA GLU A 100 -13.70 -12.47 -0.19
C GLU A 100 -13.45 -10.97 0.01
N PHE A 101 -14.17 -10.34 0.93
CA PHE A 101 -13.97 -8.94 1.30
C PHE A 101 -12.54 -8.66 1.77
N TRP A 102 -11.95 -9.51 2.61
CA TRP A 102 -10.55 -9.35 3.03
C TRP A 102 -9.59 -9.42 1.85
N ARG A 103 -9.76 -10.40 0.96
CA ARG A 103 -8.94 -10.52 -0.25
C ARG A 103 -9.08 -9.31 -1.16
N HIS A 104 -10.31 -8.84 -1.34
CA HIS A 104 -10.63 -7.64 -2.11
C HIS A 104 -9.99 -6.39 -1.52
N LEU A 105 -10.13 -6.17 -0.21
CA LEU A 105 -9.55 -5.04 0.50
C LEU A 105 -8.03 -5.01 0.39
N ILE A 106 -7.37 -6.15 0.56
CA ILE A 106 -5.91 -6.23 0.47
C ILE A 106 -5.45 -5.92 -0.96
N ARG A 107 -6.10 -6.51 -1.98
CA ARG A 107 -5.78 -6.21 -3.38
C ARG A 107 -6.06 -4.77 -3.76
N TYR A 108 -7.16 -4.21 -3.27
CA TYR A 108 -7.48 -2.80 -3.45
C TYR A 108 -6.35 -1.93 -2.89
N TYR A 109 -5.92 -2.21 -1.66
CA TYR A 109 -4.84 -1.48 -1.01
C TYR A 109 -3.51 -1.63 -1.76
N MET A 110 -3.12 -2.85 -2.11
CA MET A 110 -1.91 -3.13 -2.91
C MET A 110 -1.93 -2.40 -4.25
N ASN A 111 -3.10 -2.29 -4.88
CA ASN A 111 -3.24 -1.57 -6.14
C ASN A 111 -2.96 -0.06 -6.01
N GLN A 112 -3.20 0.52 -4.84
CA GLN A 112 -2.93 1.94 -4.58
C GLN A 112 -1.47 2.23 -4.20
N LEU A 113 -0.68 1.20 -3.87
CA LEU A 113 0.75 1.36 -3.60
C LEU A 113 1.53 1.67 -4.89
N ARG A 114 2.52 2.56 -4.77
CA ARG A 114 3.54 2.75 -5.81
C ARG A 114 4.58 1.64 -5.73
N GLU A 115 5.37 1.47 -6.78
CA GLU A 115 6.45 0.49 -6.79
C GLU A 115 7.42 0.74 -5.63
N GLY A 116 7.66 -0.29 -4.81
CA GLY A 116 8.54 -0.21 -3.63
C GLY A 116 7.88 0.31 -2.35
N GLU A 117 6.61 0.72 -2.36
CA GLU A 117 5.89 1.14 -1.15
C GLU A 117 5.25 -0.07 -0.43
N LEU A 118 5.37 -0.09 0.90
CA LEU A 118 4.70 -1.10 1.76
C LEU A 118 3.48 -0.54 2.49
N PHE A 119 3.37 0.78 2.59
CA PHE A 119 2.23 1.44 3.20
C PHE A 119 1.94 2.79 2.56
N ILE A 120 0.66 3.19 2.57
CA ILE A 120 0.21 4.48 2.09
C ILE A 120 0.23 5.42 3.28
N MET A 121 1.16 6.38 3.29
CA MET A 121 1.09 7.44 4.29
C MET A 121 -0.13 8.32 3.98
N PRO A 122 -1.04 8.58 4.95
CA PRO A 122 -2.14 9.49 4.70
C PRO A 122 -1.54 10.86 4.39
N SER A 123 -1.66 11.29 3.13
CA SER A 123 -1.28 12.63 2.72
C SER A 123 -2.24 13.61 3.39
N SER A 124 -1.72 14.29 4.40
CA SER A 124 -2.33 15.43 5.11
C SER A 124 -3.39 15.11 6.17
N LEU A 125 -3.22 15.78 7.32
CA LEU A 125 -4.17 15.95 8.41
C LEU A 125 -5.58 16.31 7.90
N PRO A 126 -6.66 15.97 8.63
CA PRO A 126 -8.03 16.32 8.25
C PRO A 126 -8.18 17.84 8.14
N GLY A 127 -8.14 18.36 6.91
CA GLY A 127 -8.18 19.80 6.64
C GLY A 127 -7.90 20.19 5.18
N GLU A 128 -7.12 19.41 4.43
CA GLU A 128 -6.87 19.72 3.03
C GLU A 128 -7.93 19.10 2.11
N ARG A 129 -8.94 19.91 1.80
CA ARG A 129 -9.91 19.64 0.74
C ARG A 129 -9.18 19.38 -0.57
N LYS A 130 -9.54 18.27 -1.21
CA LYS A 130 -9.24 17.87 -2.61
C LYS A 130 -8.86 19.04 -3.52
N GLY A 131 -7.57 19.22 -3.74
CA GLY A 131 -7.02 19.94 -4.88
C GLY A 131 -6.60 18.92 -5.95
N ARG A 132 -7.22 19.00 -7.12
CA ARG A 132 -6.86 18.24 -8.31
C ARG A 132 -5.38 18.43 -8.70
N THR A 133 -4.84 17.37 -9.29
CA THR A 133 -3.80 17.34 -10.34
C THR A 133 -2.43 17.96 -10.03
N SER A 134 -1.41 17.09 -9.89
CA SER A 134 -0.20 17.14 -10.72
C SER A 134 0.70 15.92 -10.45
N SER A 135 0.79 15.01 -11.41
CA SER A 135 2.12 14.62 -11.92
C SER A 135 2.43 15.64 -13.03
N PRO A 136 3.67 16.14 -13.19
CA PRO A 136 4.84 15.29 -13.41
C PRO A 136 6.16 15.80 -12.79
N SER A 137 7.10 14.87 -12.60
CA SER A 137 8.55 15.14 -12.53
C SER A 137 9.20 13.74 -12.53
N ALA A 138 9.64 13.14 -13.65
CA ALA A 138 10.48 13.64 -14.74
C ALA A 138 11.78 14.29 -14.24
N THR A 139 12.80 13.42 -14.17
CA THR A 139 14.20 13.67 -14.54
C THR A 139 15.12 14.25 -13.48
N LYS A 140 16.10 13.42 -13.08
CA LYS A 140 17.54 13.71 -13.25
C LYS A 140 18.32 12.39 -13.39
N LYS A 141 18.53 11.99 -14.65
CA LYS A 141 19.73 11.25 -15.06
C LYS A 141 20.86 12.28 -15.07
N GLU A 142 21.99 11.96 -14.46
CA GLU A 142 23.22 12.74 -14.57
C GLU A 142 24.31 11.80 -15.10
N THR A 143 24.63 11.94 -16.38
CA THR A 143 25.81 11.36 -17.05
C THR A 143 26.11 12.22 -18.29
N GLU A 144 27.41 12.30 -18.62
CA GLU A 144 28.11 12.96 -19.74
C GLU A 144 28.43 14.46 -19.53
N GLU A 145 29.68 14.93 -19.42
CA GLU A 145 30.95 14.74 -20.16
C GLU A 145 31.24 15.91 -21.14
N ALA A 146 32.45 16.47 -20.98
CA ALA A 146 33.27 17.31 -21.88
C ALA A 146 32.83 18.74 -22.27
N GLU A 147 33.67 19.76 -21.98
CA GLU A 147 34.71 20.28 -22.91
C GLU A 147 35.66 21.33 -22.24
N PRO A 148 36.91 21.53 -22.73
CA PRO A 148 37.90 22.56 -22.33
C PRO A 148 37.80 23.80 -23.28
N PRO A 149 38.76 24.77 -23.43
CA PRO A 149 40.02 25.16 -22.76
C PRO A 149 40.00 26.66 -22.29
N GLN A 150 41.01 27.27 -21.66
CA GLN A 150 42.12 28.01 -22.32
C GLN A 150 43.08 28.61 -21.27
N SER A 151 44.37 28.43 -21.54
CA SER A 151 45.49 29.22 -21.00
C SER A 151 45.54 30.61 -21.64
N LEU A 152 45.83 31.68 -20.87
CA LEU A 152 46.67 32.83 -21.28
C LEU A 152 46.80 33.89 -20.16
N PHE A 153 47.93 34.61 -20.19
CA PHE A 153 48.43 35.69 -19.32
C PHE A 153 49.25 35.23 -18.10
N GLU A 154 50.56 34.98 -18.25
CA GLU A 154 51.70 35.92 -18.45
C GLU A 154 52.15 36.68 -17.19
N ASN A 155 53.41 36.41 -16.85
CA ASN A 155 54.46 37.34 -16.42
C ASN A 155 54.16 38.35 -15.30
N ASN A 156 54.78 38.09 -14.14
CA ASN A 156 55.46 39.18 -13.43
C ASN A 156 56.91 38.80 -13.08
N ARG A 157 57.81 39.43 -13.84
CA ARG A 157 59.25 39.58 -13.61
C ARG A 157 59.50 40.30 -12.26
N PHE A 158 60.54 39.83 -11.57
CA PHE A 158 61.48 40.55 -10.68
C PHE A 158 60.92 41.37 -9.51
N MET A 159 61.50 41.16 -8.32
CA MET A 159 62.53 42.08 -7.83
C MET A 159 63.30 41.54 -6.61
N PHE A 160 64.63 41.67 -6.74
CA PHE A 160 65.70 41.79 -5.73
C PHE A 160 65.96 40.67 -4.72
#